data_AF-A0A561ENI6-F1
#
_entry.id   AF-A0A561ENI6-F1
#
_cell.length_a   1.000
_cell.length_b   1.000
_cell.length_c   1.000
_cell.angle_alpha   90.00
_cell.angle_beta   90.00
_cell.angle_gamma   90.00
#
_symmetry.space_group_name_H-M   'P 1'
#
loop_
_entity.id
_entity.type
_entity.pdbx_description
1 polymer ?
#
loop_
_entity_poly.entity_id
_entity_poly.type
_entity_poly.pdbx_seq_one_letter_code
_entity_poly.pdbx_strand_id
1 'polypeptide(L)'
;MAERNPTARAAYERLEAALHAVLEVEEFEGLPTEWVIVVACQRIDDEGRGVTQIGTLLPDGDSLPYHRLMGLLDFALTRCRAEISEE
;
A
#
# COMPACT_ATOMS: atom_id res chain seq x y z
N MET A 1 9.09 13.72 -13.22
CA MET A 1 7.67 14.08 -13.01
C MET A 1 6.91 13.74 -14.28
N ALA A 2 6.47 12.49 -14.41
CA ALA A 2 5.59 12.13 -15.52
C ALA A 2 4.28 12.92 -15.35
N GLU A 3 3.98 13.74 -16.34
CA GLU A 3 2.70 14.42 -16.53
C GLU A 3 1.56 13.41 -16.22
N ARG A 4 0.77 13.70 -15.17
CA ARG A 4 -0.18 12.75 -14.57
C ARG A 4 -1.13 12.21 -15.63
N ASN A 5 -0.95 10.94 -15.99
CA ASN A 5 -1.88 10.19 -16.82
C ASN A 5 -3.28 10.29 -16.18
N PRO A 6 -4.30 10.88 -16.85
CA PRO A 6 -5.66 11.03 -16.30
C PRO A 6 -6.25 9.70 -15.82
N THR A 7 -5.87 8.61 -16.49
CA THR A 7 -6.26 7.24 -16.13
C THR A 7 -5.68 6.81 -14.80
N ALA A 8 -4.43 7.18 -14.50
CA ALA A 8 -3.79 6.87 -13.23
C ALA A 8 -4.48 7.60 -12.08
N ARG A 9 -4.77 8.90 -12.24
CA ARG A 9 -5.51 9.67 -11.24
C ARG A 9 -6.87 9.05 -10.91
N ALA A 10 -7.68 8.74 -11.94
CA ALA A 10 -8.98 8.12 -11.73
C ALA A 10 -8.88 6.72 -11.08
N ALA A 11 -7.78 5.99 -11.29
CA ALA A 11 -7.53 4.73 -10.61
C ALA A 11 -7.21 4.92 -9.12
N TYR A 12 -6.41 5.91 -8.76
CA TYR A 12 -6.11 6.25 -7.36
C TYR A 12 -7.33 6.80 -6.62
N GLU A 13 -8.17 7.63 -7.26
CA GLU A 13 -9.43 8.09 -6.66
C GLU A 13 -10.37 6.90 -6.32
N ARG A 14 -10.42 5.87 -7.17
CA ARG A 14 -11.16 4.64 -6.87
C ARG A 14 -10.52 3.80 -5.77
N LEU A 15 -9.19 3.75 -5.74
CA LEU A 15 -8.44 3.05 -4.69
C LEU A 15 -8.68 3.69 -3.32
N GLU A 16 -8.64 5.01 -3.24
CA GLU A 16 -8.91 5.76 -2.01
C GLU A 16 -10.35 5.53 -1.52
N ALA A 17 -11.33 5.59 -2.43
CA ALA A 17 -12.71 5.27 -2.07
C ALA A 17 -12.87 3.84 -1.51
N ALA A 18 -12.17 2.86 -2.11
CA ALA A 18 -12.17 1.48 -1.62
C ALA A 18 -11.48 1.35 -0.25
N LEU A 19 -10.35 2.04 -0.06
CA LEU A 19 -9.65 2.08 1.22
C LEU A 19 -10.56 2.63 2.34
N HIS A 20 -11.24 3.75 2.09
CA HIS A 20 -12.17 4.34 3.07
C HIS A 20 -13.30 3.37 3.44
N ALA A 21 -13.88 2.67 2.47
CA ALA A 21 -14.92 1.68 2.74
C ALA A 21 -14.42 0.52 3.61
N VAL A 22 -13.18 0.07 3.43
CA VAL A 22 -12.58 -0.97 4.28
C VAL A 22 -12.31 -0.45 5.68
N LEU A 23 -11.74 0.76 5.82
CA LEU A 23 -11.46 1.37 7.12
C LEU A 23 -12.72 1.57 7.96
N GLU A 24 -13.86 1.87 7.34
CA GLU A 24 -15.16 1.94 8.01
C GLU A 24 -15.58 0.59 8.59
N VAL A 25 -15.40 -0.51 7.84
CA VAL A 25 -15.72 -1.87 8.29
C VAL A 25 -14.78 -2.33 9.42
N GLU A 26 -13.51 -1.93 9.36
CA GLU A 26 -12.50 -2.21 10.39
C GLU A 26 -12.59 -1.27 11.61
N GLU A 27 -13.63 -0.42 11.66
CA GLU A 27 -13.93 0.51 12.76
C GLU A 27 -12.78 1.48 13.07
N PHE A 28 -12.00 1.87 12.05
CA PHE A 28 -10.97 2.89 12.22
C PHE A 28 -11.60 4.28 12.44
N GLU A 29 -11.13 5.00 13.46
CA GLU A 29 -11.58 6.35 13.76
C GLU A 29 -10.73 7.41 13.02
N GLY A 30 -11.39 8.37 12.36
CA GLY A 30 -10.75 9.55 11.78
C GLY A 30 -10.50 9.51 10.27
N LEU A 31 -9.66 10.41 9.77
CA LEU A 31 -9.32 10.54 8.34
C LEU A 31 -7.94 9.93 8.06
N PRO A 32 -7.80 8.97 7.14
CA PRO A 32 -6.49 8.44 6.73
C PRO A 32 -5.71 9.49 5.92
N THR A 33 -4.78 10.18 6.57
CA THR A 33 -3.94 11.20 5.96
C THR A 33 -2.66 10.63 5.34
N GLU A 34 -2.20 9.48 5.84
CA GLU A 34 -1.01 8.78 5.37
C GLU A 34 -1.28 7.28 5.36
N TRP A 35 -0.89 6.61 4.27
CA TRP A 35 -1.01 5.17 4.15
C TRP A 35 0.04 4.61 3.18
N VAL A 36 0.37 3.34 3.35
CA VAL A 36 1.20 2.56 2.43
C VAL A 36 0.54 1.21 2.20
N ILE A 37 0.32 0.86 0.94
CA ILE A 37 -0.15 -0.47 0.56
C ILE A 37 1.02 -1.20 -0.09
N VAL A 38 1.42 -2.33 0.50
CA VAL A 38 2.44 -3.22 -0.08
C VAL A 38 1.73 -4.25 -0.95
N VAL A 39 2.12 -4.32 -2.23
CA VAL A 39 1.57 -5.28 -3.18
C VAL A 39 2.64 -6.27 -3.61
N ALA A 40 2.27 -7.55 -3.66
CA ALA A 40 3.08 -8.61 -4.24
C ALA A 40 2.30 -9.23 -5.41
N CYS A 41 2.85 -9.09 -6.61
CA CYS A 41 2.28 -9.64 -7.83
C CYS A 41 3.19 -10.76 -8.33
N GLN A 42 2.61 -11.92 -8.63
CA GLN A 42 3.35 -13.01 -9.26
C GLN A 42 3.01 -13.08 -10.74
N ARG A 43 4.03 -13.18 -11.59
CA ARG A 43 3.87 -13.51 -13.01
C ARG A 43 4.74 -14.70 -13.36
N ILE A 44 4.36 -15.43 -14.40
CA ILE A 44 5.22 -16.45 -15.00
C ILE A 44 5.98 -15.78 -16.16
N ASP A 45 7.28 -15.98 -16.25
CA ASP A 45 8.10 -15.52 -17.37
C ASP A 45 8.07 -16.50 -18.55
N ASP A 46 8.73 -16.13 -19.65
CA ASP A 46 8.75 -16.94 -20.88
C ASP A 46 9.48 -18.28 -20.72
N GLU A 47 10.22 -18.47 -19.63
CA GLU A 47 10.91 -19.72 -19.26
C GLU A 47 10.08 -20.58 -18.29
N GLY A 48 8.84 -20.19 -17.99
CA GLY A 48 7.98 -20.89 -17.05
C GLY A 48 8.35 -20.66 -15.58
N ARG A 49 9.22 -19.68 -15.28
CA ARG A 49 9.62 -19.36 -13.90
C ARG A 49 8.68 -18.34 -13.29
N GLY A 50 8.36 -18.54 -12.01
CA GLY A 50 7.65 -17.54 -11.21
C GLY A 50 8.55 -16.35 -10.89
N VAL A 51 8.13 -15.16 -11.29
CA VAL A 51 8.75 -13.89 -10.95
C VAL A 51 7.81 -13.10 -10.05
N THR A 52 8.24 -12.85 -8.82
CA THR A 52 7.52 -12.00 -7.88
C THR A 52 7.97 -10.55 -8.03
N GLN A 53 7.01 -9.66 -8.21
CA GLN A 53 7.18 -8.21 -8.17
C GLN A 53 6.58 -7.69 -6.87
N ILE A 54 7.37 -6.92 -6.13
CA ILE A 54 6.92 -6.26 -4.91
C ILE A 54 6.98 -4.76 -5.16
N GLY A 55 5.91 -4.07 -4.80
CA GLY A 55 5.81 -2.61 -4.93
C GLY A 55 5.02 -2.00 -3.80
N THR A 56 5.04 -0.67 -3.76
CA THR A 56 4.21 0.12 -2.85
C THR A 56 3.27 1.01 -3.64
N LEU A 57 2.05 1.17 -3.14
CA LEU A 57 1.10 2.18 -3.56
C LEU A 57 0.97 3.20 -2.44
N LEU A 58 0.89 4.46 -2.83
CA LEU A 58 0.92 5.63 -1.95
C LEU A 58 -0.20 6.61 -2.34
N PRO A 59 -0.59 7.55 -1.46
CA PRO A 59 -1.63 8.54 -1.73
C PRO A 59 -1.41 9.27 -3.06
N ASP A 60 -2.49 9.45 -3.84
CA ASP A 60 -2.45 10.09 -5.16
C ASP A 60 -1.44 9.50 -6.19
N GLY A 61 -0.88 8.33 -5.91
CA GLY A 61 0.22 7.75 -6.69
C GLY A 61 1.53 8.54 -6.61
N ASP A 62 1.68 9.39 -5.60
CA ASP A 62 2.87 10.20 -5.36
C ASP A 62 3.73 9.64 -4.22
N SER A 63 4.92 10.19 -4.03
CA SER A 63 5.85 9.78 -2.99
C SER A 63 5.51 10.39 -1.63
N LEU A 64 5.50 9.56 -0.59
CA LEU A 64 5.69 10.03 0.79
C LEU A 64 7.19 10.28 1.02
N PRO A 65 7.57 11.22 1.89
CA PRO A 65 8.96 11.34 2.33
C PRO A 65 9.44 10.00 2.88
N TYR A 66 10.62 9.54 2.43
CA TYR A 66 11.14 8.21 2.78
C TYR A 66 11.12 7.89 4.28
N HIS A 67 11.43 8.87 5.14
CA HIS A 67 11.41 8.66 6.59
C HIS A 67 10.01 8.35 7.14
N ARG A 68 8.93 8.91 6.54
CA ARG A 68 7.55 8.59 6.93
C ARG A 68 7.15 7.21 6.45
N LEU A 69 7.47 6.89 5.19
CA LEU A 69 7.24 5.57 4.62
C LEU A 69 7.90 4.46 5.46
N MET A 70 9.18 4.63 5.79
CA MET A 70 9.92 3.69 6.64
C MET A 70 9.32 3.58 8.03
N GLY A 71 8.96 4.71 8.65
CA GLY A 71 8.35 4.70 9.99
C GLY A 71 7.04 3.93 10.04
N LEU A 72 6.17 4.07 9.04
CA LEU A 72 4.91 3.32 8.95
C LEU A 72 5.15 1.81 8.78
N LEU A 73 6.08 1.43 7.90
CA LEU A 73 6.42 0.01 7.68
C LEU A 73 7.06 -0.63 8.91
N ASP A 74 7.95 0.09 9.60
CA ASP A 74 8.60 -0.40 10.81
C ASP A 74 7.59 -0.60 11.95
N PHE A 75 6.64 0.33 12.09
CA PHE A 75 5.55 0.20 13.05
C PHE A 75 4.70 -1.05 12.76
N ALA A 76 4.26 -1.23 11.50
CA ALA A 76 3.47 -2.38 11.10
C ALA A 76 4.22 -3.71 11.33
N LEU A 77 5.49 -3.79 10.91
CA LEU A 77 6.33 -4.97 11.12
C LEU A 77 6.53 -5.28 12.60
N THR A 78 6.71 -4.25 13.43
CA THR A 78 6.84 -4.40 14.88
C THR A 78 5.59 -5.02 15.49
N ARG A 79 4.40 -4.56 15.08
CA ARG A 79 3.13 -5.14 15.53
C ARG A 79 2.99 -6.61 15.14
N CYS A 80 3.23 -6.94 13.87
CA CYS A 80 3.14 -8.34 13.42
C CYS A 80 4.09 -9.26 14.20
N ARG A 81 5.30 -8.78 14.53
CA ARG A 81 6.26 -9.54 15.34
C ARG A 81 5.79 -9.75 16.77
N ALA A 82 5.14 -8.76 17.37
CA ALA A 82 4.57 -8.87 18.70
C ALA A 82 3.45 -9.92 18.72
N GLU A 83 2.53 -9.87 17.75
CA GLU A 83 1.43 -10.84 17.61
C GLU A 83 1.95 -12.29 17.49
N ILE A 84 2.97 -12.52 16.66
CA ILE A 84 3.64 -13.84 16.55
C ILE A 84 4.28 -14.30 17.87
N SER A 85 4.71 -13.35 18.72
CA SER A 85 5.34 -13.68 20.00
C SER A 85 4.32 -14.00 21.11
N GLU A 86 3.04 -13.68 20.88
CA GLU A 86 1.93 -13.92 21.81
C GLU A 86 1.17 -15.23 21.50
N GLU A 87 1.44 -15.89 20.37
CA GLU A 87 0.96 -17.22 19.97
C GLU A 87 1.89 -18.37 20.41
#